data_AF-A0A0K8VIA3-F1
#
_entry.id   AF-A0A0K8VIA3-F1
#
_cell.length_a   1.000
_cell.length_b   1.000
_cell.length_c   1.000
_cell.angle_alpha   90.00
_cell.angle_beta   90.00
_cell.angle_gamma   90.00
#
_symmetry.space_group_name_H-M   'P 1'
#
loop_
_entity.id
_entity.type
_entity.pdbx_description
1 polymer ?
#
loop_
_entity_poly.entity_id
_entity_poly.type
_entity_poly.pdbx_seq_one_letter_code
_entity_poly.pdbx_strand_id
1 'polypeptide(L)'
;MMKAGKNFDDNVYPGARCARENHISAWENIQQCANTTEGSILLKKQGEATMQFQNPLTSVPTVVFKQQYDAKENDQAMSSFLNVVCKYIPQPQPKVCAALNSAVATTVTPLLAALAYLLMRFI
;
A
#
# COMPACT_ATOMS: atom_id res chain seq x y z
N MET A 1 -3.95 24.62 5.08
CA MET A 1 -4.42 23.91 6.29
C MET A 1 -5.30 22.76 5.82
N MET A 2 -4.93 21.51 6.14
CA MET A 2 -5.77 20.35 5.79
C MET A 2 -7.12 20.55 6.48
N LYS A 3 -8.20 20.62 5.69
CA LYS A 3 -9.54 20.50 6.25
C LYS A 3 -9.59 19.14 6.92
N ALA A 4 -9.82 19.10 8.23
CA ALA A 4 -10.18 17.86 8.91
C ALA A 4 -11.31 17.25 8.07
N GLY A 5 -11.06 16.09 7.46
CA GLY A 5 -12.09 15.37 6.73
C GLY A 5 -13.28 15.20 7.66
N LYS A 6 -14.50 15.12 7.10
CA LYS A 6 -15.76 14.87 7.81
C LYS A 6 -15.80 13.46 8.43
N ASN A 7 -14.70 13.00 9.02
CA ASN A 7 -14.48 11.65 9.50
C ASN A 7 -14.97 11.49 10.94
N PHE A 8 -15.20 12.58 11.68
CA PHE A 8 -15.68 12.57 13.07
C PHE A 8 -16.73 13.66 13.30
N ASP A 9 -17.82 13.29 13.99
CA ASP A 9 -19.00 14.14 14.21
C ASP A 9 -18.68 15.42 15.01
N ASP A 10 -17.60 15.40 15.79
CA ASP A 10 -17.14 16.50 16.64
C ASP A 10 -16.07 17.39 15.98
N ASN A 11 -15.61 17.07 14.76
CA ASN A 11 -14.45 17.68 14.10
C ASN A 11 -13.16 17.65 14.96
N VAL A 12 -13.12 16.83 16.00
CA VAL A 12 -11.94 16.63 16.85
C VAL A 12 -11.12 15.48 16.26
N TYR A 13 -9.82 15.67 16.12
CA TYR A 13 -8.94 14.57 15.71
C TYR A 13 -8.98 13.47 16.78
N PRO A 14 -9.23 12.20 16.42
CA PRO A 14 -9.66 11.15 17.36
C PRO A 14 -8.50 10.57 18.17
N GLY A 15 -7.37 11.28 18.29
CA GLY A 15 -6.12 10.74 18.80
C GLY A 15 -6.25 10.13 20.20
N ALA A 16 -6.93 10.81 21.13
CA ALA A 16 -7.18 10.30 22.48
C ALA A 16 -8.07 9.04 22.46
N ARG A 17 -9.10 9.00 21.61
CA ARG A 17 -9.99 7.84 21.48
C ARG A 17 -9.21 6.64 20.95
N CYS A 18 -8.49 6.81 19.84
CA CYS A 18 -7.69 5.74 19.23
C CYS A 18 -6.60 5.24 20.19
N ALA A 19 -5.98 6.13 20.98
CA ALA A 19 -5.01 5.71 21.99
C ALA A 19 -5.63 4.80 23.05
N ARG A 20 -6.83 5.12 23.55
CA ARG A 20 -7.55 4.24 24.50
C ARG A 20 -7.92 2.90 23.88
N GLU A 21 -8.49 2.90 22.67
CA GLU A 21 -8.92 1.70 21.95
C GLU A 21 -7.75 0.75 21.63
N ASN A 22 -6.54 1.28 21.47
CA ASN A 22 -5.32 0.52 21.17
C ASN A 22 -4.38 0.38 22.38
N HIS A 23 -4.85 0.67 23.59
CA HIS A 23 -4.09 0.54 24.84
C HIS A 23 -2.75 1.31 24.87
N ILE A 24 -2.69 2.46 24.21
CA ILE A 24 -1.53 3.35 24.22
C ILE A 24 -1.58 4.21 25.49
N SER A 25 -0.82 3.82 26.51
CA SER A 25 -0.77 4.53 27.80
C SER A 25 -0.07 5.88 27.75
N ALA A 26 0.79 6.12 26.76
CA ALA A 26 1.60 7.33 26.63
C ALA A 26 0.92 8.47 25.84
N TRP A 27 -0.41 8.48 25.72
CA TRP A 27 -1.14 9.47 24.91
C TRP A 27 -0.80 10.92 25.29
N GLU A 28 -0.76 11.24 26.58
CA GLU A 28 -0.47 12.60 27.07
C GLU A 28 0.92 13.07 26.62
N ASN A 29 1.92 12.18 26.67
CA ASN A 29 3.28 12.46 26.21
C ASN A 29 3.32 12.70 24.69
N ILE A 30 2.56 11.91 23.91
CA ILE A 30 2.47 12.09 22.45
C ILE A 30 1.82 13.44 22.12
N GLN A 31 0.71 13.77 22.79
CA GLN A 31 0.00 15.02 22.60
C GLN A 31 0.86 16.22 23.01
N GLN A 32 1.59 16.12 24.13
CA GLN A 32 2.54 17.14 24.56
C GLN A 32 3.67 17.32 23.55
N CYS A 33 4.27 16.22 23.08
CA CYS A 33 5.33 16.26 22.07
C CYS A 33 4.86 16.98 20.80
N ALA A 34 3.68 16.63 20.28
CA ALA A 34 3.08 17.26 19.11
C ALA A 34 2.89 18.78 19.25
N ASN A 35 2.71 19.27 20.49
CA ASN A 35 2.49 20.68 20.80
C ASN A 35 3.76 21.44 21.25
N THR A 36 4.94 20.84 21.10
CA THR A 36 6.22 21.47 21.49
C THR A 36 7.15 21.65 20.29
N THR A 37 8.30 22.29 20.52
CA THR A 37 9.37 22.43 19.54
C THR A 37 9.86 21.09 19.01
N GLU A 38 9.89 20.05 19.85
CA GLU A 38 10.24 18.67 19.46
C GLU A 38 9.36 18.19 18.31
N GLY A 39 8.03 18.31 18.45
CA GLY A 39 7.08 17.96 17.40
C GLY A 39 7.30 18.74 16.11
N SER A 40 7.64 20.02 16.20
CA SER A 40 7.96 20.85 15.04
C SER A 40 9.26 20.42 14.33
N ILE A 41 10.28 20.02 15.09
CA ILE A 41 11.54 19.48 14.54
C ILE A 41 11.26 18.17 13.80
N LEU A 42 10.47 17.27 14.39
CA LEU A 42 10.08 16.01 13.76
C LEU A 42 9.29 16.26 12.47
N LEU A 43 8.34 17.19 12.48
CA LEU A 43 7.57 17.57 11.29
C LEU A 43 8.49 18.12 10.18
N LYS A 44 9.42 19.01 10.53
CA LYS A 44 10.42 19.54 9.58
C LYS A 44 11.25 18.42 8.96
N LYS A 45 11.76 17.49 9.78
CA LYS A 45 12.57 16.35 9.32
C LYS A 45 11.81 15.48 8.31
N GLN A 46 10.52 15.24 8.52
CA GLN A 46 9.70 14.49 7.56
C GLN A 46 9.41 15.31 6.28
N GLY A 47 9.27 16.63 6.40
CA GLY A 47 9.20 17.53 5.25
C GLY A 47 10.47 17.48 4.40
N GLU A 48 11.65 17.53 5.03
CA GLU A 48 12.96 17.39 4.36
C GLU A 48 13.09 16.02 3.67
N ALA A 49 12.72 14.93 4.34
CA ALA A 49 12.71 13.59 3.74
C ALA A 49 11.78 13.50 2.52
N THR A 50 10.61 14.13 2.58
CA THR A 50 9.66 14.20 1.45
C THR A 50 10.25 14.97 0.28
N MET A 51 10.88 16.12 0.54
CA MET A 51 11.54 16.92 -0.50
C MET A 51 12.74 16.19 -1.12
N GLN A 52 13.52 15.47 -0.32
CA GLN A 52 14.63 14.65 -0.82
C GLN A 52 14.15 13.49 -1.68
N PHE A 53 12.99 12.93 -1.36
CA PHE A 53 12.38 11.86 -2.14
C PHE A 53 11.83 12.37 -3.49
N GLN A 54 11.02 13.42 -3.48
CA GLN A 54 10.46 14.04 -4.69
C GLN A 54 10.12 15.52 -4.43
N ASN A 55 10.67 16.43 -5.24
CA ASN A 55 10.44 17.87 -5.10
C ASN A 55 9.97 18.51 -6.43
N PRO A 56 8.70 18.94 -6.55
CA PRO A 56 7.61 18.79 -5.57
C PRO A 56 7.05 17.36 -5.55
N LEU A 57 6.55 16.92 -4.40
CA LEU A 57 5.76 15.70 -4.33
C LEU A 57 4.49 15.86 -5.18
N THR A 58 4.25 14.92 -6.09
CA THR A 58 3.21 15.07 -7.13
C THR A 58 1.81 14.75 -6.62
N SER A 59 1.67 13.82 -5.68
CA SER A 59 0.37 13.42 -5.12
C SER A 59 0.54 12.72 -3.76
N VAL A 60 -0.52 12.64 -2.98
CA VAL A 60 -0.58 11.85 -1.74
C VAL A 60 -1.85 10.97 -1.72
N PRO A 61 -1.80 9.75 -1.15
CA PRO A 61 -0.59 9.09 -0.63
C PRO A 61 0.36 8.63 -1.76
N THR A 62 1.65 8.52 -1.45
CA THR A 62 2.67 7.93 -2.34
C THR A 62 3.22 6.67 -1.68
N VAL A 63 3.20 5.55 -2.40
CA VAL A 63 3.69 4.26 -1.91
C VAL A 63 4.92 3.85 -2.71
N VAL A 64 5.98 3.50 -1.98
CA VAL A 64 7.23 3.00 -2.53
C VAL A 64 7.59 1.66 -1.92
N PHE A 65 8.13 0.77 -2.75
CA PHE A 65 8.65 -0.51 -2.32
C PHE A 65 10.17 -0.47 -2.44
N LYS A 66 10.88 -0.94 -1.39
CA LYS A 66 12.36 -0.91 -1.32
C LYS A 66 12.97 0.48 -1.63
N GLN A 67 12.32 1.56 -1.21
CA GLN A 67 12.77 2.94 -1.40
C GLN A 67 12.92 3.37 -2.87
N GLN A 68 12.35 2.62 -3.81
CA GLN A 68 12.34 2.97 -5.23
C GLN A 68 10.92 3.35 -5.65
N TYR A 69 10.81 4.48 -6.36
CA TYR A 69 9.53 4.92 -6.90
C TYR A 69 9.29 4.28 -8.26
N ASP A 70 8.20 3.51 -8.36
CA ASP A 70 7.63 3.03 -9.60
C ASP A 70 6.18 3.52 -9.66
N ALA A 71 5.86 4.32 -10.68
CA ALA A 71 4.55 4.94 -10.80
C ALA A 71 3.42 3.90 -10.95
N LYS A 72 3.67 2.80 -11.68
CA LYS A 72 2.68 1.74 -11.87
C LYS A 72 2.42 0.99 -10.58
N GLU A 73 3.47 0.72 -9.79
CA GLU A 73 3.32 0.08 -8.50
C GLU A 73 2.68 0.98 -7.45
N ASN A 74 3.00 2.28 -7.45
CA ASN A 74 2.30 3.27 -6.65
C ASN A 74 0.79 3.24 -6.96
N ASP A 75 0.41 3.35 -8.23
CA ASP A 75 -0.99 3.35 -8.66
C ASP A 75 -1.70 2.03 -8.32
N GLN A 76 -1.02 0.90 -8.54
CA GLN A 76 -1.56 -0.41 -8.14
C GLN A 76 -1.73 -0.51 -6.62
N ALA A 77 -0.79 -0.01 -5.83
CA ALA A 77 -0.86 -0.05 -4.38
C ALA A 77 -1.99 0.81 -3.81
N MET A 78 -2.41 1.87 -4.54
CA MET A 78 -3.59 2.66 -4.16
C MET A 78 -4.89 1.85 -4.23
N SER A 79 -4.97 0.89 -5.17
CA SER A 79 -6.14 0.01 -5.33
C SER A 79 -6.03 -1.29 -4.52
N SER A 80 -4.84 -1.88 -4.47
CA SER A 80 -4.54 -3.09 -3.71
C SER A 80 -3.07 -3.12 -3.33
N PHE A 81 -2.77 -2.58 -2.14
CA PHE A 81 -1.43 -2.67 -1.53
C PHE A 81 -0.97 -4.14 -1.44
N LEU A 82 -1.88 -5.05 -1.10
CA LEU A 82 -1.63 -6.49 -0.95
C LEU A 82 -1.07 -7.11 -2.26
N ASN A 83 -1.64 -6.77 -3.41
CA ASN A 83 -1.18 -7.29 -4.70
C ASN A 83 0.26 -6.89 -5.03
N VAL A 84 0.67 -5.69 -4.62
CA VAL A 84 2.01 -5.19 -4.90
C VAL A 84 3.00 -5.72 -3.85
N VAL A 85 2.68 -5.65 -2.55
CA VAL A 85 3.59 -6.10 -1.49
C VAL A 85 3.93 -7.58 -1.61
N CYS A 86 3.00 -8.43 -2.04
CA CYS A 86 3.24 -9.86 -2.22
C CYS A 86 4.31 -10.17 -3.30
N LYS A 87 4.59 -9.26 -4.25
CA LYS A 87 5.71 -9.40 -5.21
C LYS A 87 7.07 -9.26 -4.51
N TYR A 88 7.12 -8.55 -3.40
CA TYR A 88 8.34 -8.23 -2.66
C TYR A 88 8.64 -9.18 -1.49
N ILE A 89 7.69 -10.03 -1.12
CA ILE A 89 7.85 -10.99 -0.02
C ILE A 89 8.55 -12.26 -0.56
N PRO A 90 9.71 -12.66 0.01
CA PRO A 90 10.40 -13.88 -0.39
C PRO A 90 9.62 -15.14 -0.01
N GLN A 91 9.98 -16.27 -0.61
CA GLN A 91 9.38 -17.57 -0.27
C GLN A 91 9.92 -18.12 1.06
N PRO A 92 9.11 -18.86 1.85
CA PRO A 92 7.71 -19.16 1.60
C PRO A 92 6.81 -17.95 1.87
N GLN A 93 5.95 -17.61 0.91
CA GLN A 93 5.03 -16.49 1.06
C GLN A 93 3.86 -16.83 2.01
N PRO A 94 3.32 -15.84 2.75
CA PRO A 94 2.08 -15.99 3.50
C PRO A 94 0.94 -16.49 2.60
N LYS A 95 0.02 -17.29 3.16
CA LYS A 95 -1.12 -17.88 2.40
C LYS A 95 -1.93 -16.83 1.64
N VAL A 96 -2.08 -15.64 2.21
CA VAL A 96 -2.80 -14.52 1.60
C VAL A 96 -2.18 -14.08 0.26
N CYS A 97 -0.86 -14.21 0.09
CA CYS A 97 -0.17 -13.93 -1.16
C CYS A 97 -0.31 -15.06 -2.18
N ALA A 98 -0.32 -16.32 -1.72
CA ALA A 98 -0.49 -17.47 -2.61
C ALA A 98 -1.84 -17.44 -3.34
N ALA A 99 -2.90 -17.00 -2.65
CA ALA A 99 -4.25 -16.89 -3.22
C ALA A 99 -4.37 -15.87 -4.37
N LEU A 100 -3.47 -14.87 -4.44
CA LEU A 100 -3.48 -13.84 -5.49
C LEU A 100 -2.85 -14.33 -6.79
N ASN A 101 -1.96 -15.32 -6.72
CA ASN A 101 -1.23 -15.87 -7.87
C ASN A 101 -1.99 -17.01 -8.58
N SER A 102 -3.11 -17.48 -8.03
CA SER A 102 -3.88 -18.63 -8.56
C SER A 102 -4.78 -18.29 -9.76
N ALA A 103 -4.81 -17.03 -10.22
CA ALA A 103 -5.67 -16.58 -11.33
C ALA A 103 -5.04 -16.76 -12.73
N VAL A 104 -4.01 -17.58 -12.89
CA VAL A 104 -3.60 -18.04 -14.23
C VAL A 104 -4.58 -19.14 -14.65
N ALA A 105 -5.68 -18.73 -15.27
CA ALA A 105 -6.54 -19.63 -16.01
C ALA A 105 -5.69 -20.33 -17.08
N THR A 106 -5.51 -21.62 -16.93
CA THR A 106 -5.04 -22.51 -17.98
C THR A 106 -6.06 -22.47 -19.12
N THR A 107 -5.94 -21.51 -20.04
CA THR A 107 -6.54 -21.63 -21.35
C THR A 107 -5.73 -22.69 -22.09
N VAL A 108 -6.00 -23.96 -21.78
CA VAL A 108 -5.53 -25.10 -22.56
C VAL A 108 -6.11 -24.90 -23.96
N THR A 109 -5.22 -24.62 -24.89
CA THR A 109 -5.50 -24.26 -26.28
C THR A 109 -6.28 -25.39 -26.97
N PRO A 110 -7.55 -25.18 -27.40
CA PRO A 110 -8.28 -26.16 -28.20
C PRO A 110 -7.66 -26.38 -29.61
N LEU A 111 -6.66 -25.55 -29.98
CA LEU A 111 -5.93 -25.63 -31.24
C LEU A 111 -5.10 -26.92 -31.42
N LEU A 112 -4.55 -27.50 -30.33
CA LEU A 112 -3.79 -28.75 -30.44
C LEU A 112 -4.70 -29.96 -30.69
N ALA A 113 -5.90 -29.97 -30.12
CA ALA A 113 -6.90 -31.02 -30.36
C ALA A 113 -7.45 -30.98 -31.80
N ALA A 114 -7.64 -29.79 -32.36
CA ALA A 114 -8.07 -29.63 -33.76
C ALA A 114 -7.00 -30.10 -34.76
N LEU A 115 -5.72 -29.82 -34.48
CA LEU A 115 -4.59 -30.29 -35.31
C LEU A 115 -4.44 -31.82 -35.28
N ALA A 116 -4.58 -32.44 -34.11
CA ALA A 116 -4.55 -33.90 -33.98
C ALA A 116 -5.73 -34.58 -34.70
N TYR A 117 -6.93 -34.00 -34.62
CA TYR A 117 -8.12 -34.52 -35.31
C TYR A 117 -7.99 -34.44 -36.84
N LEU A 118 -7.41 -33.35 -37.36
CA LEU A 118 -7.18 -33.22 -38.79
C LEU A 118 -6.13 -34.22 -39.30
N LEU A 119 -5.05 -34.47 -38.54
CA LEU A 119 -4.02 -35.45 -38.91
C LEU A 119 -4.54 -36.89 -38.92
N MET A 120 -5.44 -37.27 -38.01
CA MET A 120 -6.07 -38.61 -38.00
C MET A 120 -7.09 -38.83 -39.13
N ARG A 121 -7.58 -37.77 -39.79
CA ARG A 121 -8.48 -37.88 -40.95
C ARG A 121 -7.76 -38.02 -42.29
N PHE A 122 -6.45 -37.78 -42.33
CA PHE A 122 -5.63 -37.81 -43.55
C PHE A 122 -4.72 -39.04 -43.67
N ILE A 123 -4.75 -39.95 -42.69
CA ILE A 123 -4.15 -41.29 -42.72
C ILE A 123 -5.29 -42.30 -42.86
#